data_AF-A0A5E8VFG3-F1
#
_entry.id   AF-A0A5E8VFG3-F1
#
_cell.length_a   1.000
_cell.length_b   1.000
_cell.length_c   1.000
_cell.angle_alpha   90.00
_cell.angle_beta   90.00
_cell.angle_gamma   90.00
#
_symmetry.space_group_name_H-M   'P 1'
#
loop_
_entity.id
_entity.type
_entity.pdbx_description
1 polymer ?
#
loop_
_entity_poly.entity_id
_entity_poly.type
_entity_poly.pdbx_seq_one_letter_code
_entity_poly.pdbx_strand_id
1 'polypeptide(L)' 'MSRFNHFAREAAATLLRMAKTTKDPKVAAGLVQRAADIKDRTGELPPVDVEAIADQPPKPLTKN' A
#
# COMPACT_ATOMS: atom_id res chain seq x y z
N MET A 1 19.57 -5.12 -6.22
CA MET A 1 18.49 -4.46 -5.44
C MET A 1 18.35 -5.19 -4.11
N SER A 2 18.50 -4.46 -2.99
CA SER A 2 18.48 -5.05 -1.65
C SER A 2 17.08 -5.53 -1.28
N ARG A 3 16.93 -6.77 -0.78
CA ARG A 3 15.63 -7.39 -0.40
C ARG A 3 14.80 -6.51 0.55
N PHE A 4 15.46 -5.67 1.34
CA PHE A 4 14.83 -4.73 2.27
C PHE A 4 13.96 -3.67 1.58
N ASN A 5 14.31 -3.24 0.37
CA ASN A 5 13.53 -2.24 -0.36
C ASN A 5 12.21 -2.80 -0.88
N HIS A 6 12.15 -4.10 -1.18
CA HIS A 6 10.92 -4.76 -1.60
C HIS A 6 9.88 -4.80 -0.48
N PHE A 7 10.30 -5.21 0.73
CA PHE A 7 9.42 -5.23 1.89
C PHE A 7 8.95 -3.83 2.30
N ALA A 8 9.82 -2.83 2.21
CA ALA A 8 9.44 -1.45 2.46
C ALA A 8 8.38 -0.94 1.48
N ARG A 9 8.47 -1.34 0.20
CA ARG A 9 7.46 -1.01 -0.82
C ARG A 9 6.09 -1.60 -0.48
N GLU A 10 6.06 -2.88 -0.14
CA GLU A 10 4.82 -3.58 0.19
C GLU A 10 4.19 -3.02 1.47
N ALA A 11 5.00 -2.71 2.48
CA ALA A 11 4.54 -2.08 3.71
C ALA A 11 3.90 -0.71 3.44
N ALA A 12 4.57 0.15 2.65
CA ALA A 12 4.03 1.45 2.27
C ALA A 12 2.71 1.34 1.48
N ALA A 13 2.65 0.44 0.50
CA ALA A 13 1.44 0.20 -0.30
C ALA A 13 0.26 -0.28 0.58
N THR A 14 0.54 -1.17 1.54
CA THR A 14 -0.46 -1.69 2.47
C THR A 14 -1.00 -0.59 3.38
N LEU A 15 -0.12 0.27 3.91
CA LEU A 15 -0.53 1.41 4.73
C LEU A 15 -1.41 2.39 3.96
N LEU A 16 -1.09 2.68 2.69
CA LEU A 16 -1.92 3.54 1.84
C LEU A 16 -3.28 2.90 1.54
N ARG A 17 -3.32 1.58 1.33
CA ARG A 17 -4.59 0.85 1.15
C ARG A 17 -5.47 0.94 2.41
N MET A 18 -4.87 0.75 3.59
CA MET A 18 -5.57 0.88 4.86
C MET A 18 -6.04 2.33 5.12
N ALA A 19 -5.25 3.32 4.70
CA ALA A 19 -5.63 4.72 4.82
C ALA A 19 -6.86 5.08 3.96
N LYS A 20 -7.05 4.39 2.82
CA LYS A 20 -8.22 4.58 1.97
C LYS A 20 -9.50 3.93 2.50
N THR A 21 -9.38 2.81 3.21
CA THR A 21 -10.54 2.06 3.71
C THR A 21 -10.96 2.47 5.12
N THR A 22 -10.07 3.14 5.86
CA THR A 22 -10.42 3.68 7.18
C THR A 22 -11.31 4.91 7.08
N LYS A 23 -12.31 4.99 7.95
CA LYS A 23 -13.26 6.12 8.04
C LYS A 23 -12.83 7.19 9.05
N ASP A 24 -11.81 6.89 9.86
CA ASP A 24 -11.25 7.84 10.82
C ASP A 24 -10.15 8.67 10.13
N PRO A 25 -10.34 9.98 9.94
CA PRO A 25 -9.37 10.84 9.27
C PRO A 25 -8.05 10.95 10.05
N LYS A 26 -8.05 10.81 11.39
CA LYS A 26 -6.82 10.82 12.19
C LYS A 26 -6.00 9.56 11.94
N VAL A 27 -6.66 8.42 11.82
CA VAL A 27 -6.02 7.14 11.50
C VAL A 27 -5.50 7.15 10.05
N ALA A 28 -6.29 7.67 9.10
CA ALA A 28 -5.86 7.82 7.71
C ALA A 28 -4.58 8.67 7.59
N ALA A 29 -4.55 9.83 8.26
CA ALA A 29 -3.38 10.70 8.28
C ALA A 29 -2.15 10.00 8.87
N GLY A 30 -2.33 9.29 9.99
CA GLY A 30 -1.25 8.52 10.62
C GLY A 30 -0.67 7.43 9.72
N LEU A 31 -1.52 6.70 8.99
CA LEU A 31 -1.11 5.66 8.05
C LEU A 31 -0.35 6.22 6.85
N VAL A 32 -0.82 7.34 6.28
CA VAL A 32 -0.13 8.06 5.19
C VAL A 32 1.24 8.56 5.66
N GLN A 33 1.33 9.13 6.87
CA GLN A 33 2.60 9.61 7.42
C GLN A 33 3.60 8.47 7.62
N ARG A 34 3.15 7.30 8.08
CA ARG A 34 4.02 6.11 8.20
C ARG A 34 4.48 5.57 6.86
N ALA A 35 3.63 5.56 5.84
CA ALA A 35 4.03 5.19 4.49
C ALA A 35 5.11 6.15 3.95
N ALA A 36 5.00 7.46 4.24
CA ALA A 36 6.00 8.45 3.86
C ALA A 36 7.34 8.27 4.59
N ASP A 37 7.32 8.02 5.90
CA ASP A 37 8.54 7.74 6.69
C ASP A 37 9.27 6.48 6.18
N ILE A 38 8.54 5.44 5.76
CA ILE A 38 9.13 4.24 5.15
C ILE A 38 9.82 4.57 3.82
N LYS A 39 9.20 5.41 2.98
CA LYS A 39 9.81 5.90 1.73
C LYS A 39 11.09 6.67 2.00
N ASP A 40 11.07 7.61 2.94
CA ASP A 40 12.23 8.45 3.26
C ASP A 40 13.41 7.62 3.80
N ARG A 41 13.12 6.56 4.56
CA ARG A 41 14.14 5.61 5.06
C ARG A 41 14.69 4.66 4.00
N THR A 42 13.94 4.39 2.94
CA THR A 42 14.34 3.45 1.88
C THR A 42 14.87 4.11 0.62
N GLY A 43 14.83 5.44 0.54
CA GLY A 43 15.50 6.25 -0.47
C GLY A 43 14.86 6.20 -1.87
N GLU A 44 14.05 5.20 -2.18
CA GLU A 44 13.34 5.10 -3.45
C GLU A 44 12.19 4.10 -3.38
N LEU A 45 10.96 4.58 -3.53
CA LEU A 45 9.83 3.77 -3.97
C LEU A 45 9.30 4.38 -5.26
N PRO A 46 9.28 3.65 -6.39
CA PRO A 46 8.64 4.15 -7.59
C PRO A 46 7.15 4.36 -7.33
N PRO A 47 6.50 5.30 -8.04
CA PRO A 47 5.09 5.59 -7.87
C PRO A 47 4.31 4.27 -7.99
N VAL A 48 3.55 3.96 -6.95
CA VAL A 48 2.48 2.98 -7.09
C VAL A 48 1.48 3.63 -8.05
N ASP A 49 1.42 3.18 -9.30
CA ASP A 49 0.29 3.52 -10.18
C ASP A 49 -0.96 2.93 -9.54
N VAL A 50 -1.65 3.80 -8.79
CA VAL A 50 -2.81 3.50 -7.97
C VAL A 50 -4.03 3.09 -8.82
N GLU A 51 -3.94 3.22 -10.15
CA GLU A 51 -5.00 2.92 -11.10
C GLU A 51 -5.10 1.43 -11.47
N ALA A 52 -4.06 0.61 -11.23
CA ALA A 52 -4.04 -0.77 -11.73
C ALA A 52 -4.67 -1.84 -10.81
N ILE A 53 -5.14 -1.51 -9.60
CA ILE A 53 -5.71 -2.50 -8.67
C ILE A 53 -7.21 -2.30 -8.36
N ALA A 54 -7.89 -1.39 -9.07
CA ALA A 54 -9.33 -1.19 -8.92
C ALA A 54 -10.18 -2.17 -9.76
N ASP A 55 -9.58 -2.95 -10.68
CA ASP A 55 -10.33 -3.74 -11.67
C ASP A 55 -10.02 -5.25 -11.65
N GLN A 56 -9.86 -5.86 -10.47
CA GLN A 56 -10.01 -7.31 -10.39
C GLN A 56 -11.18 -7.68 -9.47
N PRO A 57 -12.36 -8.00 -10.01
CA PRO A 57 -13.41 -8.61 -9.22
C PRO A 57 -12.90 -9.97 -8.69
N PRO A 58 -13.20 -10.34 -7.44
CA PRO A 58 -12.79 -11.63 -6.90
C PRO A 58 -13.44 -12.74 -7.74
N LYS A 59 -12.63 -13.54 -8.44
CA LYS A 59 -13.08 -14.75 -9.14
C LYS A 59 -13.80 -15.66 -8.14
N PRO A 60 -15.06 -16.06 -8.39
CA PRO A 60 -15.75 -17.01 -7.53
C PRO A 60 -15.09 -18.39 -7.67
N LEU A 61 -14.64 -18.95 -6.56
CA LEU A 61 -14.07 -20.29 -6.49
C LEU A 61 -15.22 -21.33 -6.50
N THR A 62 -15.84 -21.57 -7.65
CA THR A 62 -16.75 -22.71 -7.82
C THR A 62 -15.93 -23.95 -8.16
N LYS A 63 -15.94 -24.96 -7.30
CA LYS A 63 -15.50 -26.31 -7.65
C LYS A 63 -16.66 -27.28 -7.40
N ASN A 64 -17.10 -27.91 -8.49
CA ASN A 64 -18.11 -28.98 -8.55
C ASN A 64 -17.70 -30.20 -7.73
#